data_AF-A0A0E3WX84-F1
#
_entry.id   AF-A0A0E3WX84-F1
#
_cell.length_a   1.000
_cell.length_b   1.000
_cell.length_c   1.000
_cell.angle_alpha   90.00
_cell.angle_beta   90.00
_cell.angle_gamma   90.00
#
_symmetry.space_group_name_H-M   'P 1'
#
loop_
_entity.id
_entity.type
_entity.pdbx_description
1 polymer ?
#
loop_
_entity_poly.entity_id
_entity_poly.type
_entity_poly.pdbx_seq_one_letter_code
_entity_poly.pdbx_strand_id
1 'polypeptide(L)'
;MDLYITDHGPIIDHEWTLTNMVPGDYKSGQLNLHNNGTVADHVEIAFSTVCRDPGYEAGANEESDTLNGADGMDEYLKVVSMSYIKYGSGVSSGNLVKDGVSSVITDRNVNGYIDLADLNGITLDNLDAPGPGQTYPIDFDMEVRFDESAPNDYQGDECILTMKFDLK
;
A
#
# COMPACT_ATOMS: atom_id res chain seq x y z
N MET A 1 -1.18 -0.50 14.05
CA MET A 1 0.25 -0.52 14.43
C MET A 1 0.71 0.92 14.52
N ASP A 2 1.52 1.29 15.51
CA ASP A 2 2.02 2.67 15.62
C ASP A 2 3.35 2.83 14.87
N LEU A 3 3.46 3.87 14.06
CA LEU A 3 4.69 4.31 13.40
C LEU A 3 5.10 5.68 13.95
N TYR A 4 6.33 5.79 14.40
CA TYR A 4 6.87 7.02 14.95
C TYR A 4 7.84 7.65 13.94
N ILE A 5 7.41 8.73 13.32
CA ILE A 5 8.18 9.54 12.37
C ILE A 5 8.65 10.82 13.06
N THR A 6 9.70 11.44 12.55
CA THR A 6 10.28 12.67 13.12
C THR A 6 10.52 13.65 12.00
N ASP A 7 10.17 14.92 12.22
CA ASP A 7 10.43 16.04 11.32
C ASP A 7 11.93 16.10 10.96
N HIS A 8 12.24 16.13 9.66
CA HIS A 8 13.60 16.01 9.10
C HIS A 8 14.37 14.75 9.57
N GLY A 9 13.64 13.72 10.01
CA GLY A 9 14.16 12.44 10.44
C GLY A 9 14.41 11.48 9.28
N PRO A 10 14.79 10.23 9.57
CA PRO A 10 14.86 9.20 8.55
C PRO A 10 13.46 8.83 8.04
N ILE A 11 13.40 8.45 6.76
CA ILE A 11 12.24 7.78 6.17
C ILE A 11 11.98 6.48 6.91
N ILE A 12 10.70 6.19 7.20
CA ILE A 12 10.27 4.94 7.84
C ILE A 12 9.55 4.07 6.82
N ASP A 13 10.03 2.84 6.65
CA ASP A 13 9.46 1.85 5.72
C ASP A 13 8.53 0.89 6.48
N HIS A 14 7.38 0.54 5.87
CA HIS A 14 6.49 -0.51 6.32
C HIS A 14 6.14 -1.42 5.14
N GLU A 15 6.24 -2.74 5.35
CA GLU A 15 6.06 -3.73 4.29
C GLU A 15 4.89 -4.66 4.57
N TRP A 16 4.10 -4.91 3.54
CA TRP A 16 3.07 -5.95 3.49
C TRP A 16 3.46 -7.01 2.48
N THR A 17 3.71 -8.22 2.95
CA THR A 17 3.83 -9.40 2.10
C THR A 17 2.45 -10.03 1.89
N LEU A 18 2.05 -10.18 0.63
CA LEU A 18 0.84 -10.84 0.17
C LEU A 18 1.25 -12.15 -0.50
N THR A 19 1.19 -13.26 0.24
CA THR A 19 1.71 -14.57 -0.20
C THR A 19 0.55 -15.57 -0.33
N ASN A 20 0.58 -16.43 -1.35
CA ASN A 20 -0.41 -17.51 -1.55
C ASN A 20 -1.87 -16.99 -1.58
N MET A 21 -2.09 -15.80 -2.12
CA MET A 21 -3.45 -15.26 -2.21
C MET A 21 -4.25 -16.04 -3.24
N VAL A 22 -5.49 -16.39 -2.89
CA VAL A 22 -6.48 -16.91 -3.86
C VAL A 22 -7.46 -15.81 -4.27
N PRO A 23 -8.06 -15.85 -5.48
CA PRO A 23 -9.02 -14.84 -5.90
C PRO A 23 -10.12 -14.61 -4.85
N GLY A 24 -10.31 -13.35 -4.45
CA GLY A 24 -11.21 -12.92 -3.37
C GLY A 24 -10.57 -12.75 -1.99
N ASP A 25 -9.34 -13.27 -1.77
CA ASP A 25 -8.60 -13.01 -0.54
C ASP A 25 -8.26 -11.52 -0.39
N TYR A 26 -8.06 -11.07 0.84
CA TYR A 26 -7.71 -9.69 1.12
C TYR A 26 -6.69 -9.57 2.26
N LYS A 27 -5.96 -8.46 2.25
CA LYS A 27 -5.10 -8.01 3.33
C LYS A 27 -5.48 -6.58 3.68
N SER A 28 -5.76 -6.33 4.95
CA SER A 28 -6.02 -4.99 5.46
C SER A 28 -5.19 -4.70 6.71
N GLY A 29 -4.98 -3.42 6.96
CA GLY A 29 -4.24 -2.97 8.13
C GLY A 29 -4.36 -1.48 8.38
N GLN A 30 -4.18 -1.14 9.65
CA GLN A 30 -4.17 0.23 10.16
C GLN A 30 -2.78 0.59 10.66
N LEU A 31 -2.27 1.73 10.22
CA LEU A 31 -1.05 2.38 10.71
C LEU A 31 -1.43 3.71 11.37
N ASN A 32 -1.02 3.92 12.61
CA ASN A 32 -1.16 5.20 13.28
C ASN A 32 0.17 5.93 13.19
N LEU A 33 0.22 7.03 12.45
CA LEU A 33 1.42 7.83 12.27
C LEU A 33 1.50 8.87 13.39
N HIS A 34 2.58 8.81 14.16
CA HIS A 34 2.89 9.72 15.26
C HIS A 34 4.11 10.55 14.91
N ASN A 35 4.06 11.86 15.18
CA ASN A 35 5.22 12.73 15.06
C ASN A 35 5.92 12.88 16.43
N ASN A 36 7.12 12.31 16.55
CA ASN A 36 7.97 12.43 17.75
C ASN A 36 8.73 13.75 17.85
N GLY A 37 8.74 14.53 16.77
CA GLY A 37 9.48 15.78 16.65
C GLY A 37 8.61 17.01 16.88
N THR A 38 9.00 18.07 16.15
CA THR A 38 8.39 19.39 16.15
C THR A 38 7.26 19.50 15.12
N VAL A 39 6.67 20.69 15.00
CA VAL A 39 5.68 20.96 13.96
C VAL A 39 6.32 20.73 12.60
N ALA A 40 5.73 19.82 11.83
CA ALA A 40 6.09 19.50 10.45
C ALA A 40 5.09 20.16 9.49
N ASP A 41 5.48 20.31 8.23
CA ASP A 41 4.65 20.86 7.16
C ASP A 41 3.66 19.82 6.65
N HIS A 42 4.17 18.71 6.08
CA HIS A 42 3.36 17.66 5.48
C HIS A 42 4.04 16.29 5.54
N VAL A 43 3.30 15.25 5.18
CA VAL A 43 3.79 13.88 4.99
C VAL A 43 3.81 13.53 3.51
N GLU A 44 4.86 12.83 3.10
CA GLU A 44 4.93 12.12 1.82
C GLU A 44 4.82 10.62 2.07
N ILE A 45 4.07 9.90 1.21
CA ILE A 45 4.02 8.44 1.21
C ILE A 45 4.42 7.92 -0.16
N ALA A 46 5.59 7.30 -0.25
CA ALA A 46 6.05 6.64 -1.46
C ALA A 46 5.69 5.14 -1.43
N PHE A 47 5.24 4.62 -2.57
CA PHE A 47 4.84 3.22 -2.71
C PHE A 47 5.75 2.51 -3.72
N SER A 48 6.13 1.28 -3.39
CA SER A 48 6.79 0.39 -4.34
C SER A 48 6.32 -1.05 -4.15
N THR A 49 6.11 -1.74 -5.26
CA THR A 49 5.65 -3.13 -5.27
C THR A 49 6.65 -4.00 -6.00
N VAL A 50 6.90 -5.19 -5.46
CA VAL A 50 7.68 -6.25 -6.11
C VAL A 50 6.91 -7.55 -5.99
N CYS A 51 6.55 -8.14 -7.12
CA CYS A 51 5.97 -9.48 -7.19
C CYS A 51 7.01 -10.49 -7.64
N ARG A 52 6.97 -11.69 -7.07
CA ARG A 52 7.89 -12.78 -7.39
C ARG A 52 7.23 -14.14 -7.22
N ASP A 53 7.75 -15.08 -7.98
CA ASP A 53 7.47 -16.52 -7.89
C ASP A 53 8.68 -17.17 -7.19
N PRO A 54 8.58 -17.49 -5.89
CA PRO A 54 9.70 -18.09 -5.15
C PRO A 54 10.14 -19.45 -5.72
N GLY A 55 9.22 -20.23 -6.30
CA GLY A 55 9.52 -21.53 -6.90
C GLY A 55 10.34 -21.38 -8.18
N TYR A 56 9.88 -20.55 -9.11
CA TYR A 56 10.60 -20.24 -10.34
C TYR A 56 11.97 -19.61 -10.06
N GLU A 57 12.06 -18.65 -9.12
CA GLU A 57 13.33 -18.03 -8.72
C GLU A 57 14.32 -19.05 -8.13
N ALA A 58 13.82 -20.06 -7.41
CA ALA A 58 14.63 -21.15 -6.88
C ALA A 58 15.04 -22.19 -7.95
N GLY A 59 14.52 -22.09 -9.18
CA GLY A 59 14.67 -23.10 -10.23
C GLY A 59 13.94 -24.41 -9.92
N ALA A 60 12.98 -24.35 -9.00
CA ALA A 60 12.15 -25.45 -8.56
C ALA A 60 10.74 -25.20 -9.10
N ASN A 61 10.36 -25.87 -10.20
CA ASN A 61 9.00 -25.80 -10.75
C ASN A 61 8.00 -26.59 -9.87
N GLU A 62 7.97 -26.30 -8.57
CA GLU A 62 7.11 -26.99 -7.59
C GLU A 62 5.77 -26.27 -7.36
N GLU A 63 5.59 -25.07 -7.93
CA GLU A 63 4.32 -24.35 -7.86
C GLU A 63 3.32 -24.88 -8.89
N SER A 64 2.03 -24.71 -8.60
CA SER A 64 0.94 -25.37 -9.33
C SER A 64 0.49 -24.63 -10.59
N ASP A 65 0.98 -23.41 -10.77
CA ASP A 65 0.59 -22.55 -11.88
C ASP A 65 1.46 -22.75 -13.13
N THR A 66 1.07 -22.09 -14.22
CA THR A 66 1.70 -22.31 -15.54
C THR A 66 2.54 -21.14 -16.01
N LEU A 67 2.61 -20.06 -15.23
CA LEU A 67 3.40 -18.88 -15.53
C LEU A 67 4.81 -19.06 -14.96
N ASN A 68 5.79 -18.39 -15.58
CA ASN A 68 7.14 -18.35 -15.03
C ASN A 68 7.32 -16.95 -14.46
N GLY A 69 7.41 -16.82 -13.13
CA GLY A 69 7.44 -15.51 -12.49
C GLY A 69 6.06 -14.91 -12.26
N ALA A 70 6.02 -13.79 -11.53
CA ALA A 70 4.79 -13.14 -11.08
C ALA A 70 4.52 -11.80 -11.78
N ASP A 71 5.03 -11.61 -13.00
CA ASP A 71 4.86 -10.38 -13.77
C ASP A 71 3.36 -10.13 -14.04
N GLY A 72 2.87 -8.94 -13.64
CA GLY A 72 1.46 -8.55 -13.80
C GLY A 72 0.52 -8.99 -12.67
N MET A 73 1.02 -9.72 -11.66
CA MET A 73 0.22 -10.08 -10.48
C MET A 73 -0.28 -8.84 -9.72
N ASP A 74 0.50 -7.76 -9.70
CA ASP A 74 0.16 -6.49 -9.05
C ASP A 74 -1.02 -5.76 -9.70
N GLU A 75 -1.30 -6.00 -10.98
CA GLU A 75 -2.50 -5.50 -11.67
C GLU A 75 -3.80 -6.15 -11.16
N TYR A 76 -3.70 -7.32 -10.51
CA TYR A 76 -4.83 -8.03 -9.92
C TYR A 76 -4.97 -7.79 -8.41
N LEU A 77 -4.04 -7.08 -7.78
CA LEU A 77 -4.09 -6.74 -6.36
C LEU A 77 -4.76 -5.38 -6.16
N LYS A 78 -6.08 -5.39 -6.27
CA LYS A 78 -6.95 -4.22 -6.17
C LYS A 78 -6.86 -3.56 -4.80
N VAL A 79 -6.61 -2.25 -4.77
CA VAL A 79 -6.76 -1.41 -3.58
C VAL A 79 -8.23 -1.09 -3.39
N VAL A 80 -8.94 -1.82 -2.52
CA VAL A 80 -10.39 -1.64 -2.31
C VAL A 80 -10.67 -0.33 -1.58
N SER A 81 -9.86 -0.05 -0.55
CA SER A 81 -9.94 1.17 0.24
C SER A 81 -8.56 1.63 0.67
N MET A 82 -8.41 2.95 0.77
CA MET A 82 -7.25 3.59 1.36
C MET A 82 -7.71 4.92 1.96
N SER A 83 -7.44 5.17 3.23
CA SER A 83 -7.81 6.41 3.91
C SER A 83 -6.67 6.97 4.74
N TYR A 84 -6.65 8.30 4.85
CA TYR A 84 -5.68 9.05 5.63
C TYR A 84 -6.46 10.07 6.48
N ILE A 85 -6.60 9.81 7.78
CA ILE A 85 -7.54 10.52 8.65
C ILE A 85 -6.84 11.03 9.89
N LYS A 86 -6.89 12.33 10.13
CA LYS A 86 -6.38 12.93 11.35
C LYS A 86 -7.29 12.65 12.54
N TYR A 87 -6.74 12.00 13.57
CA TYR A 87 -7.50 11.61 14.75
C TYR A 87 -8.00 12.85 15.52
N GLY A 88 -9.28 12.87 15.86
CA GLY A 88 -9.88 13.89 16.72
C GLY A 88 -10.01 15.31 16.14
N SER A 89 -9.59 15.56 14.90
CA SER A 89 -9.69 16.89 14.26
C SER A 89 -11.07 17.15 13.64
N GLY A 90 -11.84 16.11 13.33
CA GLY A 90 -13.02 16.20 12.47
C GLY A 90 -12.71 16.60 11.02
N VAL A 91 -11.42 16.74 10.67
CA VAL A 91 -10.91 17.08 9.34
C VAL A 91 -10.18 15.85 8.81
N SER A 92 -10.75 15.22 7.80
CA SER A 92 -10.17 14.07 7.10
C SER A 92 -9.49 14.59 5.84
N SER A 93 -8.25 14.19 5.59
CA SER A 93 -7.63 14.34 4.26
C SER A 93 -8.35 13.48 3.21
N GLY A 94 -9.19 12.54 3.67
CA GLY A 94 -10.23 11.86 2.90
C GLY A 94 -9.98 10.37 2.74
N ASN A 95 -10.89 9.72 2.01
CA ASN A 95 -10.60 8.44 1.39
C ASN A 95 -9.75 8.72 0.15
N LEU A 96 -8.52 8.22 0.13
CA LEU A 96 -7.62 8.27 -1.01
C LEU A 96 -8.09 7.31 -2.10
N VAL A 97 -8.59 6.14 -1.69
CA VAL A 97 -9.25 5.15 -2.56
C VAL A 97 -10.55 4.72 -1.90
N LYS A 98 -11.63 4.67 -2.68
CA LYS A 98 -12.92 4.15 -2.25
C LYS A 98 -13.52 3.26 -3.32
N ASP A 99 -13.89 2.04 -2.93
CA ASP A 99 -14.49 1.02 -3.81
C ASP A 99 -13.62 0.74 -5.05
N GLY A 100 -12.29 0.84 -4.90
CA GLY A 100 -11.34 0.67 -6.00
C GLY A 100 -11.12 1.90 -6.87
N VAL A 101 -11.69 3.07 -6.56
CA VAL A 101 -11.55 4.27 -7.37
C VAL A 101 -10.91 5.40 -6.57
N SER A 102 -10.09 6.21 -7.24
CA SER A 102 -9.44 7.38 -6.66
C SER A 102 -9.60 8.62 -7.53
N SER A 103 -9.63 9.79 -6.90
CA SER A 103 -9.48 11.09 -7.58
C SER A 103 -8.07 11.66 -7.48
N VAL A 104 -7.18 11.01 -6.73
CA VAL A 104 -5.81 11.48 -6.45
C VAL A 104 -4.74 10.50 -6.95
N ILE A 105 -5.11 9.24 -7.18
CA ILE A 105 -4.30 8.21 -7.83
C ILE A 105 -4.91 7.95 -9.20
N THR A 106 -4.06 7.82 -10.22
CA THR A 106 -4.47 7.52 -11.59
C THR A 106 -4.42 6.02 -11.82
N ASP A 107 -5.52 5.45 -12.33
CA ASP A 107 -5.55 4.13 -12.97
C ASP A 107 -4.74 4.22 -14.28
N ARG A 108 -3.51 3.72 -14.25
CA ARG A 108 -2.52 3.85 -15.34
C ARG A 108 -2.63 2.70 -16.35
N ASN A 109 -3.02 1.51 -15.90
CA ASN A 109 -3.21 0.34 -16.77
C ASN A 109 -4.61 0.30 -17.41
N VAL A 110 -5.53 1.15 -16.96
CA VAL A 110 -6.90 1.35 -17.47
C VAL A 110 -7.77 0.10 -17.29
N ASN A 111 -7.55 -0.66 -16.21
CA ASN A 111 -8.34 -1.84 -15.89
C ASN A 111 -9.65 -1.52 -15.12
N GLY A 112 -9.86 -0.23 -14.76
CA GLY A 112 -11.07 0.28 -14.15
C GLY A 112 -11.05 0.32 -12.62
N TYR A 113 -9.90 0.06 -11.99
CA TYR A 113 -9.71 0.20 -10.55
C TYR A 113 -8.26 0.60 -10.23
N ILE A 114 -8.01 1.03 -8.99
CA ILE A 114 -6.67 1.24 -8.47
C ILE A 114 -6.15 -0.09 -7.93
N ASP A 115 -4.95 -0.47 -8.36
CA ASP A 115 -4.25 -1.67 -7.91
C ASP A 115 -2.82 -1.38 -7.46
N LEU A 116 -2.04 -2.43 -7.15
CA LEU A 116 -0.66 -2.25 -6.71
C LEU A 116 0.29 -1.85 -7.84
N ALA A 117 -0.03 -2.15 -9.10
CA ALA A 117 0.72 -1.66 -10.25
C ALA A 117 0.54 -0.13 -10.42
N ASP A 118 -0.68 0.37 -10.17
CA ASP A 118 -0.96 1.81 -10.15
C ASP A 118 -0.28 2.55 -9.01
N LEU A 119 -0.10 1.90 -7.87
CA LEU A 119 0.69 2.48 -6.77
C LEU A 119 2.21 2.40 -7.01
N ASN A 120 2.69 1.46 -7.82
CA ASN A 120 4.11 1.20 -7.93
C ASN A 120 4.89 2.42 -8.48
N GLY A 121 5.78 2.98 -7.67
CA GLY A 121 6.61 4.12 -8.05
C GLY A 121 5.93 5.49 -7.95
N ILE A 122 4.74 5.59 -7.34
CA ILE A 122 4.12 6.89 -7.05
C ILE A 122 4.51 7.40 -5.66
N THR A 123 4.35 8.70 -5.46
CA THR A 123 4.43 9.35 -4.14
C THR A 123 3.20 10.21 -3.95
N LEU A 124 2.46 9.97 -2.88
CA LEU A 124 1.43 10.88 -2.41
C LEU A 124 2.12 12.00 -1.64
N ASP A 125 1.87 13.23 -2.06
CA ASP A 125 2.53 14.43 -1.54
C ASP A 125 1.51 15.34 -0.85
N ASN A 126 2.01 16.21 0.03
CA ASN A 126 1.26 17.26 0.71
C ASN A 126 0.09 16.70 1.55
N LEU A 127 0.29 15.56 2.23
CA LEU A 127 -0.66 15.00 3.18
C LEU A 127 -0.52 15.67 4.55
N ASP A 128 -1.63 15.79 5.29
CA ASP A 128 -1.62 16.47 6.60
C ASP A 128 -0.63 15.81 7.57
N ALA A 129 0.25 16.60 8.19
CA ALA A 129 1.18 16.07 9.18
C ALA A 129 0.48 15.66 10.50
N PRO A 130 0.95 14.56 11.14
CA PRO A 130 0.59 14.25 12.52
C PRO A 130 1.09 15.34 13.47
N GLY A 131 0.31 15.61 14.52
CA GLY A 131 0.65 16.68 15.46
C GLY A 131 1.94 16.38 16.25
N PRO A 132 2.71 17.42 16.61
CA PRO A 132 3.99 17.25 17.28
C PRO A 132 3.84 16.62 18.66
N GLY A 133 4.90 15.97 19.14
CA GLY A 133 4.90 15.32 20.45
C GLY A 133 3.82 14.25 20.59
N GLN A 134 3.52 13.52 19.51
CA GLN A 134 2.52 12.44 19.44
C GLN A 134 1.07 12.89 19.69
N THR A 135 0.78 14.18 19.50
CA THR A 135 -0.59 14.69 19.58
C THR A 135 -1.29 14.52 18.23
N TYR A 136 -2.58 14.16 18.23
CA TYR A 136 -3.38 14.03 17.00
C TYR A 136 -2.70 13.17 15.91
N PRO A 137 -2.49 11.87 16.15
CA PRO A 137 -1.93 10.97 15.15
C PRO A 137 -2.81 10.93 13.89
N ILE A 138 -2.21 10.44 12.80
CA ILE A 138 -2.96 10.11 11.59
C ILE A 138 -3.24 8.61 11.56
N ASP A 139 -4.48 8.24 11.31
CA ASP A 139 -4.88 6.88 10.96
C ASP A 139 -4.74 6.71 9.44
N PHE A 140 -3.82 5.84 9.02
CA PHE A 140 -3.69 5.37 7.66
C PHE A 140 -4.21 3.94 7.58
N ASP A 141 -5.30 3.74 6.87
CA ASP A 141 -5.93 2.43 6.66
C ASP A 141 -5.88 2.07 5.19
N MET A 142 -5.63 0.80 4.89
CA MET A 142 -5.67 0.28 3.53
C MET A 142 -6.19 -1.16 3.51
N GLU A 143 -6.94 -1.50 2.47
CA GLU A 143 -7.33 -2.87 2.13
C GLU A 143 -6.93 -3.15 0.69
N VAL A 144 -6.18 -4.23 0.49
CA VAL A 144 -5.86 -4.81 -0.81
C VAL A 144 -6.61 -6.12 -0.93
N ARG A 145 -7.23 -6.38 -2.08
CA ARG A 145 -7.93 -7.61 -2.39
C ARG A 145 -7.39 -8.18 -3.69
N PHE A 146 -7.21 -9.49 -3.72
CA PHE A 146 -6.88 -10.17 -4.95
C PHE A 146 -8.16 -10.34 -5.79
N ASP A 147 -8.16 -9.79 -6.99
CA ASP A 147 -9.35 -9.67 -7.82
C ASP A 147 -9.92 -11.06 -8.19
N GLU A 148 -11.24 -11.19 -8.21
CA GLU A 148 -11.91 -12.48 -8.48
C GLU A 148 -11.67 -12.99 -9.91
N SER A 149 -11.25 -12.10 -10.82
CA SER A 149 -10.88 -12.45 -12.20
C SER A 149 -9.42 -12.86 -12.36
N ALA A 150 -8.62 -12.83 -11.29
CA ALA A 150 -7.22 -13.23 -11.36
C ALA A 150 -7.09 -14.68 -11.85
N PRO A 151 -6.22 -14.94 -12.84
CA PRO A 151 -5.98 -16.29 -13.33
C PRO A 151 -5.35 -17.13 -12.23
N ASN A 152 -5.45 -18.45 -12.37
CA ASN A 152 -4.72 -19.39 -11.51
C ASN A 152 -3.20 -19.33 -11.75
N ASP A 153 -2.74 -18.48 -12.66
CA ASP A 153 -1.34 -18.28 -13.07
C ASP A 153 -0.46 -17.60 -12.00
N TYR A 154 -1.04 -17.21 -10.86
CA TYR A 154 -0.32 -16.56 -9.73
C TYR A 154 -0.46 -17.37 -8.43
N GLN A 155 -0.70 -18.67 -8.54
CA GLN A 155 -1.00 -19.51 -7.38
C GLN A 155 0.29 -20.04 -6.76
N GLY A 156 0.71 -19.38 -5.70
CA GLY A 156 1.93 -19.71 -4.95
C GLY A 156 2.88 -18.51 -4.87
N ASP A 157 2.76 -17.62 -5.85
CA ASP A 157 3.39 -16.31 -5.91
C ASP A 157 3.16 -15.41 -4.68
N GLU A 158 4.03 -14.42 -4.57
CA GLU A 158 3.87 -13.34 -3.62
C GLU A 158 4.16 -11.96 -4.18
N CYS A 159 3.48 -10.96 -3.62
CA CYS A 159 3.78 -9.56 -3.84
C CYS A 159 4.13 -8.87 -2.51
N ILE A 160 5.15 -8.02 -2.54
CA ILE A 160 5.58 -7.20 -1.42
C ILE A 160 5.23 -5.75 -1.75
N LEU A 161 4.30 -5.17 -0.98
CA LEU A 161 4.02 -3.73 -0.99
C LEU A 161 4.88 -3.06 0.08
N THR A 162 5.74 -2.13 -0.32
CA THR A 162 6.51 -1.26 0.57
C THR A 162 5.90 0.13 0.57
N MET A 163 5.61 0.65 1.76
CA MET A 163 5.15 2.02 2.01
C MET A 163 6.23 2.77 2.77
N LYS A 164 6.65 3.92 2.24
CA LYS A 164 7.70 4.75 2.84
C LYS A 164 7.12 6.07 3.27
N PHE A 165 7.22 6.37 4.57
CA PHE A 165 6.67 7.57 5.19
C PHE A 165 7.80 8.55 5.46
N ASP A 166 7.68 9.75 4.91
CA ASP A 166 8.62 10.86 5.12
C ASP A 166 7.87 12.07 5.69
N LEU A 167 8.45 12.71 6.71
CA LEU A 167 7.88 13.85 7.41
C LEU A 167 8.73 15.09 7.15
N LYS A 168 8.13 16.10 6.52
CA LYS A 168 8.82 17.27 5.99
C LYS A 168 8.68 18.52 6.84
#